data_AF-A0A086LAQ8-F1
#
_entry.id   AF-A0A086LAQ8-F1
#
_cell.length_a   1.000
_cell.length_b   1.000
_cell.length_c   1.000
_cell.angle_alpha   90.00
_cell.angle_beta   90.00
_cell.angle_gamma   90.00
#
_symmetry.space_group_name_H-M   'P 1'
#
loop_
_entity.id
_entity.type
_entity.pdbx_description
1 polymer ?
#
loop_
_entity_poly.entity_id
_entity_poly.type
_entity_poly.pdbx_seq_one_letter_code
_entity_poly.pdbx_strand_id
1 'polypeptide(L)'
;MRWKSGFLKQVYFRVVIRARVEMYNGEERVQRTAIKIEKLSPAETARRLVALTKELLSQASPSVKDEVSRKRPDSLMSGEEADRDENTAPNVFL
;
A
#
# COMPACT_ATOMS: atom_id res chain seq x y z
N MET A 1 -29.17 26.83 -21.36
CA MET A 1 -29.07 25.36 -21.42
C MET A 1 -28.22 24.87 -20.24
N ARG A 2 -28.81 24.10 -19.32
CA ARG A 2 -28.16 23.65 -18.08
C ARG A 2 -27.69 22.21 -18.28
N TRP A 3 -26.39 21.99 -18.46
CA TRP A 3 -25.83 20.65 -18.59
C TRP A 3 -25.94 19.97 -17.23
N LYS A 4 -26.85 18.99 -17.11
CA LYS A 4 -26.86 18.11 -15.94
C LYS A 4 -25.56 17.33 -15.97
N SER A 5 -24.66 17.62 -15.04
CA SER A 5 -23.46 16.83 -14.82
C SER A 5 -23.88 15.39 -14.54
N GLY A 6 -23.84 14.55 -15.57
CA GLY A 6 -24.10 13.13 -15.47
C GLY A 6 -22.92 12.54 -14.71
N PHE A 7 -23.13 12.30 -13.42
CA PHE A 7 -22.19 11.56 -12.58
C PHE A 7 -22.01 10.18 -13.23
N LEU A 8 -20.92 9.99 -13.99
CA LEU A 8 -20.55 8.71 -14.56
C LEU A 8 -20.39 7.72 -13.40
N LYS A 9 -21.39 6.84 -13.23
CA LYS A 9 -21.34 5.79 -12.22
C LYS A 9 -20.17 4.87 -12.57
N GLN A 10 -19.13 4.90 -11.74
CA GLN A 10 -18.00 3.98 -11.88
C GLN A 10 -18.49 2.56 -11.64
N VAL A 11 -18.18 1.65 -12.56
CA VAL A 11 -18.56 0.23 -12.50
C VAL A 11 -17.30 -0.60 -12.43
N TYR A 12 -17.25 -1.52 -11.47
CA TYR A 12 -16.10 -2.39 -11.25
C TYR A 12 -16.45 -3.83 -11.58
N PHE A 13 -15.45 -4.57 -12.06
CA PHE A 13 -15.59 -5.97 -12.42
C PHE A 13 -14.48 -6.80 -11.78
N ARG A 14 -14.83 -8.02 -11.40
CA ARG A 14 -13.87 -9.08 -11.09
C ARG A 14 -13.65 -9.89 -12.36
N VAL A 15 -12.43 -9.82 -12.89
CA VAL A 15 -12.04 -10.58 -14.08
C VAL A 15 -11.07 -11.68 -13.66
N VAL A 16 -11.36 -12.92 -14.03
CA VAL A 16 -10.42 -14.04 -13.93
C VAL A 16 -9.74 -14.19 -15.28
N ILE A 17 -8.41 -14.05 -15.30
CA ILE A 17 -7.60 -14.11 -16.51
C ILE A 17 -6.80 -15.42 -16.50
N ARG A 18 -6.89 -16.18 -17.58
CA ARG A 18 -5.99 -17.30 -17.86
C ARG A 18 -4.84 -16.79 -18.73
N ALA A 19 -3.62 -16.96 -18.26
CA ALA A 19 -2.42 -16.70 -19.04
C ALA A 19 -1.85 -18.03 -19.56
N ARG A 20 -1.44 -18.05 -20.83
CA ARG A 20 -0.74 -19.18 -21.47
C ARG A 20 0.44 -18.64 -22.26
N VAL A 21 1.56 -19.35 -22.24
CA VAL A 21 2.69 -19.06 -23.13
C VAL A 21 2.45 -19.84 -24.42
N GLU A 22 2.42 -19.14 -25.55
CA GLU A 22 2.26 -19.72 -26.88
C GLU A 22 3.40 -19.25 -27.78
N MET A 23 3.90 -20.16 -28.64
CA MET A 23 4.90 -19.83 -29.65
C MET A 23 4.23 -19.27 -30.88
N TYR A 24 4.55 -18.03 -31.27
CA TYR A 24 4.13 -17.43 -32.53
C TYR A 24 5.35 -17.00 -33.32
N ASN A 25 5.53 -17.55 -34.52
CA ASN A 25 6.65 -17.26 -35.42
C ASN A 25 8.05 -17.43 -34.77
N GLY A 26 8.20 -18.42 -33.88
CA GLY A 26 9.44 -18.67 -33.17
C GLY A 26 9.66 -17.82 -31.91
N GLU A 27 8.75 -16.90 -31.59
CA GLU A 27 8.78 -16.10 -30.37
C GLU A 27 7.78 -16.60 -29.33
N GLU A 28 8.21 -16.69 -28.07
CA GLU A 28 7.30 -16.91 -26.95
C GLU A 28 6.45 -15.66 -26.68
N ARG A 29 5.13 -15.82 -26.69
CA ARG A 29 4.18 -14.76 -26.34
C ARG A 29 3.24 -15.22 -25.25
N VAL A 30 2.97 -14.33 -24.29
CA VAL A 30 1.97 -14.57 -23.25
C VAL A 30 0.60 -14.16 -23.75
N GLN A 31 -0.23 -15.14 -24.11
CA GLN A 31 -1.64 -14.95 -24.41
C GLN A 31 -2.43 -14.85 -23.09
N ARG A 32 -3.30 -13.84 -22.99
CA ARG A 32 -4.16 -13.62 -21.82
C ARG A 32 -5.61 -13.63 -22.26
N THR A 33 -6.41 -14.50 -21.66
CA THR A 33 -7.84 -14.65 -21.99
C THR A 33 -8.67 -14.51 -20.74
N ALA A 34 -9.69 -13.63 -20.77
CA ALA A 34 -10.66 -13.53 -19.70
C ALA A 34 -11.57 -14.76 -19.71
N ILE A 35 -11.54 -15.56 -18.64
CA ILE A 35 -12.36 -16.76 -18.52
C ILE A 35 -13.63 -16.54 -17.70
N LYS A 36 -13.67 -15.46 -16.89
CA LYS A 36 -14.84 -15.09 -16.09
C LYS A 36 -14.84 -13.59 -15.84
N ILE A 37 -16.00 -12.95 -16.00
CA ILE A 37 -16.22 -11.53 -15.72
C ILE A 37 -17.45 -11.41 -14.85
N GLU A 38 -17.30 -10.90 -13.63
CA GLU A 38 -18.40 -10.66 -12.69
C GLU A 38 -18.46 -9.17 -12.38
N LYS A 39 -19.65 -8.57 -12.46
CA LYS A 39 -19.86 -7.19 -12.02
C LYS A 39 -19.86 -7.14 -10.50
N LEU A 40 -19.05 -6.26 -9.92
CA LEU A 40 -19.00 -6.06 -8.48
C LEU A 40 -20.02 -4.99 -8.05
N SER A 41 -20.66 -5.24 -6.91
CA SER A 41 -21.46 -4.21 -6.26
C SER A 41 -20.55 -3.13 -5.65
N PRO A 42 -21.03 -1.88 -5.50
CA PRO A 42 -20.26 -0.81 -4.85
C PRO A 42 -19.75 -1.20 -3.45
N ALA A 43 -20.56 -1.94 -2.68
CA ALA A 43 -20.19 -2.38 -1.34
C ALA A 43 -19.04 -3.40 -1.35
N GLU A 44 -19.01 -4.33 -2.31
CA GLU A 44 -17.92 -5.29 -2.47
C GLU A 44 -16.64 -4.61 -2.93
N THR A 45 -16.73 -3.66 -3.86
CA THR A 45 -15.58 -2.86 -4.30
C THR A 45 -14.97 -2.11 -3.12
N ALA A 46 -15.78 -1.43 -2.31
CA ALA A 46 -15.30 -0.68 -1.15
C ALA A 46 -14.59 -1.60 -0.14
N ARG A 47 -15.18 -2.77 0.18
CA ARG A 47 -14.54 -3.75 1.07
C ARG A 47 -13.18 -4.22 0.53
N ARG A 48 -13.09 -4.48 -0.77
CA ARG A 48 -11.84 -4.91 -1.42
C ARG A 48 -10.78 -3.81 -1.41
N LEU A 49 -11.17 -2.58 -1.67
CA LEU A 49 -10.27 -1.44 -1.64
C LEU A 49 -9.66 -1.29 -0.24
N VAL A 50 -10.49 -1.35 0.81
CA VAL A 50 -10.02 -1.29 2.20
C VAL A 50 -9.05 -2.43 2.52
N ALA A 51 -9.34 -3.65 2.08
CA ALA A 51 -8.45 -4.79 2.29
C ALA A 51 -7.09 -4.59 1.61
N LEU A 52 -7.07 -4.15 0.35
CA LEU A 52 -5.84 -3.85 -0.39
C LEU A 52 -5.03 -2.73 0.26
N THR A 53 -5.69 -1.64 0.69
CA THR A 53 -5.00 -0.56 1.38
C THR A 53 -4.37 -1.03 2.69
N LYS A 54 -5.06 -1.88 3.47
CA LYS A 54 -4.48 -2.46 4.69
C LYS A 54 -3.27 -3.33 4.39
N GLU A 55 -3.34 -4.15 3.35
CA GLU A 55 -2.22 -5.00 2.93
C GLU A 55 -1.02 -4.15 2.49
N LEU A 56 -1.22 -3.13 1.67
CA LEU A 56 -0.16 -2.22 1.24
C LEU A 56 0.47 -1.47 2.43
N LEU A 57 -0.34 -1.00 3.37
CA LEU A 57 0.17 -0.35 4.58
C LEU A 57 0.97 -1.31 5.47
N SER A 58 0.58 -2.59 5.53
CA SER A 58 1.34 -3.61 6.26
C SER A 58 2.69 -3.94 5.60
N GLN A 59 2.78 -3.84 4.27
CA GLN A 59 4.04 -4.00 3.53
C GLN A 59 4.91 -2.74 3.61
N ALA A 60 4.29 -1.56 3.63
CA ALA A 60 4.97 -0.27 3.73
C ALA A 60 5.47 0.04 5.15
N SER A 61 4.95 -0.64 6.16
CA SER A 61 5.42 -0.54 7.55
C SER A 61 6.31 -1.75 7.85
N PRO A 62 7.61 -1.76 7.49
CA PRO A 62 8.51 -2.74 8.06
C PRO A 62 8.44 -2.56 9.57
N SER A 63 8.02 -3.61 10.26
CA SER A 63 8.04 -3.67 11.72
C SER A 63 9.42 -3.24 12.22
N VAL A 64 9.52 -2.03 12.75
CA VAL A 64 10.64 -1.59 13.59
C VAL A 64 10.52 -2.33 14.92
N LYS A 65 10.82 -3.62 14.89
CA LYS A 65 11.03 -4.45 16.08
C LYS A 65 12.12 -5.45 15.73
N ASP A 66 13.35 -5.03 15.95
CA ASP A 66 14.37 -5.79 16.69
C ASP A 66 15.74 -5.19 16.40
N GLU A 67 16.18 -4.24 17.23
CA GLU A 67 17.61 -4.05 17.57
C GLU A 67 17.90 -2.99 18.65
N VAL A 68 16.89 -2.35 19.27
CA VAL A 68 17.11 -1.45 20.43
C VAL A 68 16.50 -2.02 21.72
N SER A 69 16.74 -3.31 21.99
CA SER A 69 16.36 -3.89 23.30
C SER A 69 17.32 -4.96 23.81
N ARG A 70 18.59 -4.92 23.36
CA ARG A 70 19.68 -5.73 23.93
C ARG A 70 20.98 -4.96 23.95
N LYS A 71 21.09 -3.88 24.73
CA LYS A 71 22.32 -3.42 25.42
C LYS A 71 21.98 -2.26 26.37
N ARG A 72 21.47 -2.57 27.56
CA ARG A 72 21.73 -1.76 28.76
C ARG A 72 21.73 -2.69 29.97
N PRO A 73 22.92 -3.00 30.48
CA PRO A 73 23.14 -2.93 31.91
C PRO A 73 24.20 -1.86 32.19
N ASP A 74 23.86 -1.00 33.14
CA ASP A 74 24.77 -0.26 34.00
C ASP A 74 25.74 0.76 33.37
N SER A 75 25.32 2.02 33.37
CA SER A 75 26.24 3.11 33.66
C SER A 75 25.50 4.20 34.43
N LEU A 76 25.45 4.00 35.75
CA LEU A 76 25.38 5.07 36.73
C LEU A 76 26.72 5.82 36.67
N MET A 77 26.69 7.14 36.44
CA MET A 77 27.67 8.21 36.79
C MET A 77 27.35 9.41 35.89
N SER A 78 26.60 10.40 36.38
CA SER A 78 27.10 11.64 37.01
C SER A 78 27.63 12.68 36.01
N GLY A 79 26.95 13.84 35.91
CA GLY A 79 27.50 15.04 35.27
C GLY A 79 26.48 16.06 34.75
N GLU A 80 25.98 16.90 35.66
CA GLU A 80 25.58 18.32 35.52
C GLU A 80 24.72 18.84 34.33
N GLU A 81 23.50 19.26 34.70
CA GLU A 81 22.67 20.40 34.29
C GLU A 81 23.14 21.31 33.13
N ALA A 82 22.27 21.52 32.13
CA ALA A 82 22.07 22.84 31.48
C ALA A 82 20.71 22.93 30.75
N ASP A 83 19.89 23.83 31.29
CA ASP A 83 18.73 24.56 30.75
C ASP A 83 18.42 24.52 29.22
N ARG A 84 17.11 24.40 28.92
CA ARG A 84 16.32 25.01 27.81
C ARG A 84 16.61 24.65 26.35
N ASP A 85 15.59 24.14 25.64
CA ASP A 85 14.67 24.98 24.83
C ASP A 85 13.59 24.11 24.14
N GLU A 86 12.32 24.48 24.34
CA GLU A 86 11.12 23.81 23.86
C GLU A 86 10.74 24.38 22.48
N ASN A 87 11.51 24.09 21.42
CA ASN A 87 11.08 24.42 20.04
C ASN A 87 11.92 23.81 18.90
N THR A 88 12.25 22.52 18.94
CA THR A 88 12.92 21.88 17.79
C THR A 88 11.90 21.12 16.92
N ALA A 89 11.51 21.73 15.79
CA ALA A 89 10.78 21.05 14.73
C ALA A 89 11.65 19.91 14.13
N PRO A 90 11.15 18.68 13.94
CA PRO A 90 11.94 17.66 13.28
C PRO A 90 12.00 17.95 11.77
N ASN A 91 13.25 18.09 11.31
CA ASN A 91 13.68 18.42 9.97
C ASN A 91 12.94 17.65 8.85
N VAL A 92 12.56 18.40 7.82
CA VAL A 92 12.26 17.95 6.46
C VAL A 92 13.58 17.49 5.83
N PHE A 93 13.67 16.23 5.40
CA PHE A 93 14.77 15.76 4.57
C PHE A 93 14.37 15.90 3.09
N LEU A 94 15.14 16.71 2.35
CA LEU A 94 15.33 16.61 0.90
C LEU A 94 16.50 15.65 0.63
#